data_AF-A0A2V6FN11-F1
#
_entry.id   AF-A0A2V6FN11-F1
#
_cell.length_a   1.000
_cell.length_b   1.000
_cell.length_c   1.000
_cell.angle_alpha   90.00
_cell.angle_beta   90.00
_cell.angle_gamma   90.00
#
_symmetry.space_group_name_H-M   'P 1'
#
loop_
_entity.id
_entity.type
_entity.pdbx_description
1 polymer ?
#
loop_
_entity_poly.entity_id
_entity_poly.type
_entity_poly.pdbx_seq_one_letter_code
_entity_poly.pdbx_strand_id
1 'polypeptide(L)'
;AGRYEDGQRQFELHQTINSNDVENAVWHFLCIARRAGIERARGSLLKIGNDPRVPMMQIYALYAGKGSAEEVMKAATIGKPSPTELNERTFYAHFYLGLYFDVAGNEKMAREHIFQAADLFKVDGYMGDVARIHAMLLRQQHP
;
A
#
# COMPACT_ATOMS: atom_id res chain seq x y z
N ALA A 1 -19.77 -6.45 5.17
CA ALA A 1 -18.72 -5.90 4.28
C ALA A 1 -19.38 -4.87 3.37
N GLY A 2 -18.79 -3.69 3.14
CA GLY A 2 -19.44 -2.63 2.32
C GLY A 2 -19.48 -1.21 2.91
N ARG A 3 -18.85 -0.96 4.07
CA ARG A 3 -18.77 0.38 4.67
C ARG A 3 -17.62 1.22 4.10
N TYR A 4 -17.56 1.29 2.76
CA TYR A 4 -16.53 2.07 2.07
C TYR A 4 -16.72 3.57 2.28
N GLU A 5 -17.96 4.03 2.45
CA GLU A 5 -18.29 5.43 2.72
C GLU A 5 -17.89 5.88 4.14
N ASP A 6 -18.02 5.00 5.13
CA ASP A 6 -17.58 5.29 6.51
C ASP A 6 -16.05 5.28 6.61
N GLY A 7 -15.38 4.40 5.86
CA GLY A 7 -13.93 4.44 5.70
C GLY A 7 -13.47 5.74 5.05
N GLN A 8 -14.15 6.17 3.98
CA GLN A 8 -13.86 7.43 3.30
C GLN A 8 -13.98 8.64 4.25
N ARG A 9 -15.08 8.75 5.01
CA ARG A 9 -15.26 9.85 5.97
C ARG A 9 -14.24 9.84 7.12
N GLN A 10 -13.82 8.66 7.60
CA GLN A 10 -12.78 8.59 8.63
C GLN A 10 -11.41 9.07 8.13
N PHE A 11 -11.07 8.83 6.86
CA PHE A 11 -9.84 9.35 6.26
C PHE A 11 -9.91 10.86 5.98
N GLU A 12 -11.06 11.37 5.54
CA GLU A 12 -11.29 12.80 5.32
C GLU A 12 -11.20 13.63 6.62
N LEU A 13 -11.64 13.09 7.76
CA LEU A 13 -11.51 13.77 9.06
C LEU A 13 -10.04 13.81 9.57
N HIS A 14 -9.27 12.74 9.34
CA HIS A 14 -7.86 12.63 9.75
C HIS A 14 -6.89 13.50 8.93
N GLN A 15 -7.33 14.01 7.78
CA GLN A 15 -6.51 14.85 6.90
C GLN A 15 -6.12 16.20 7.53
N THR A 16 -6.74 16.59 8.65
CA THR A 16 -6.44 17.84 9.36
C THR A 16 -5.21 17.80 10.26
N ILE A 17 -4.64 16.61 10.57
CA ILE A 17 -3.58 16.48 11.58
C ILE A 17 -2.25 15.98 11.00
N ASN A 18 -2.23 15.23 9.89
CA ASN A 18 -0.98 14.70 9.33
C ASN A 18 -0.96 14.75 7.78
N SER A 19 -0.61 15.91 7.24
CA SER A 19 -0.62 16.20 5.79
C SER A 19 0.46 15.46 5.00
N ASN A 20 1.32 14.67 5.63
CA ASN A 20 2.43 13.97 4.98
C ASN A 20 2.23 12.46 4.93
N ASP A 21 1.13 11.94 5.48
CA ASP A 21 0.93 10.50 5.60
C ASP A 21 0.52 9.87 4.26
N VAL A 22 1.47 9.15 3.65
CA VAL A 22 1.25 8.37 2.43
C VAL A 22 0.19 7.31 2.63
N GLU A 23 0.13 6.69 3.81
CA GLU A 23 -0.78 5.57 4.06
C GLU A 23 -2.24 6.06 3.98
N ASN A 24 -2.58 7.18 4.62
CA ASN A 24 -3.89 7.82 4.48
C ASN A 24 -4.26 8.09 3.01
N ALA A 25 -3.34 8.67 2.22
CA ALA A 25 -3.57 8.95 0.80
C ALA A 25 -3.80 7.67 -0.01
N VAL A 26 -3.03 6.62 0.24
CA VAL A 26 -3.11 5.32 -0.42
C VAL A 26 -4.38 4.57 -0.03
N TRP A 27 -4.75 4.53 1.24
CA TRP A 27 -5.98 3.86 1.68
C TRP A 27 -7.22 4.53 1.09
N HIS A 28 -7.27 5.87 1.08
CA HIS A 28 -8.31 6.63 0.38
C HIS A 28 -8.36 6.28 -1.12
N PHE A 29 -7.20 6.22 -1.78
CA PHE A 29 -7.11 5.79 -3.17
C PHE A 29 -7.69 4.39 -3.37
N LEU A 30 -7.32 3.41 -2.53
CA LEU A 30 -7.76 2.02 -2.65
C LEU A 30 -9.28 1.90 -2.53
N CYS A 31 -9.91 2.65 -1.63
CA CYS A 31 -11.36 2.71 -1.51
C CYS A 31 -12.03 3.21 -2.80
N ILE A 32 -11.50 4.28 -3.40
CA ILE A 32 -12.02 4.81 -4.67
C ILE A 32 -11.75 3.83 -5.81
N ALA A 33 -10.56 3.25 -5.89
CA ALA A 33 -10.15 2.35 -6.95
C ALA A 33 -11.04 1.09 -6.99
N ARG A 34 -11.36 0.51 -5.83
CA ARG A 34 -12.26 -0.64 -5.74
C ARG A 34 -13.69 -0.33 -6.20
N ARG A 35 -14.15 0.93 -6.04
CA ARG A 35 -15.50 1.36 -6.44
C ARG A 35 -15.58 1.85 -7.88
N ALA A 36 -14.58 2.58 -8.34
CA ALA A 36 -14.65 3.43 -9.54
C ALA A 36 -13.43 3.30 -10.47
N GLY A 37 -12.49 2.42 -10.16
CA GLY A 37 -11.28 2.16 -10.95
C GLY A 37 -10.12 3.11 -10.64
N ILE A 38 -8.93 2.70 -11.08
CA ILE A 38 -7.65 3.40 -10.81
C ILE A 38 -7.63 4.84 -11.32
N GLU A 39 -8.17 5.10 -12.52
CA GLU A 39 -8.11 6.45 -13.09
C GLU A 39 -8.89 7.48 -12.27
N ARG A 40 -10.07 7.09 -11.74
CA ARG A 40 -10.85 7.91 -10.80
C ARG A 40 -10.11 8.12 -9.49
N ALA A 41 -9.46 7.07 -8.99
CA ALA A 41 -8.70 7.12 -7.75
C ALA A 41 -7.47 8.03 -7.87
N ARG A 42 -6.75 7.99 -9.00
CA ARG A 42 -5.63 8.90 -9.32
C ARG A 42 -6.08 10.36 -9.31
N GLY A 43 -7.21 10.65 -9.96
CA GLY A 43 -7.78 12.00 -10.00
C GLY A 43 -8.20 12.52 -8.61
N SER A 44 -8.41 11.62 -7.65
CA SER A 44 -8.85 11.94 -6.28
C SER A 44 -7.76 11.67 -5.23
N LEU A 45 -6.51 11.43 -5.66
CA LEU A 45 -5.42 11.12 -4.76
C LEU A 45 -5.14 12.34 -3.87
N LEU A 46 -5.13 12.12 -2.56
CA LEU A 46 -4.90 13.17 -1.58
C LEU A 46 -3.48 13.72 -1.74
N LYS A 47 -3.36 15.04 -1.87
CA LYS A 47 -2.06 15.71 -1.92
C LYS A 47 -1.42 15.65 -0.54
N ILE A 48 -0.17 15.22 -0.50
CA ILE A 48 0.64 15.17 0.70
C ILE A 48 1.95 15.95 0.53
N GLY A 49 2.59 16.29 1.66
CA GLY A 49 3.98 16.73 1.68
C GLY A 49 4.96 15.57 1.59
N ASN A 50 6.12 15.68 2.26
CA ASN A 50 7.15 14.65 2.25
C ASN A 50 7.02 13.70 3.44
N ASP A 51 6.84 12.42 3.17
CA ASP A 51 6.97 11.35 4.16
C ASP A 51 8.45 10.90 4.23
N PRO A 52 9.13 11.05 5.38
CA PRO A 52 10.54 10.68 5.50
C PRO A 52 10.78 9.16 5.56
N ARG A 53 9.72 8.36 5.77
CA ARG A 53 9.83 6.90 5.82
C ARG A 53 10.11 6.35 4.44
N VAL A 54 11.00 5.36 4.36
CA VAL A 54 11.30 4.66 3.10
C VAL A 54 10.43 3.40 3.02
N PRO A 55 9.81 3.06 1.88
CA PRO A 55 9.84 3.74 0.57
C PRO A 55 8.58 4.57 0.26
N MET A 56 8.04 5.30 1.25
CA MET A 56 6.69 5.88 1.18
C MET A 56 6.50 6.85 0.00
N MET A 57 7.48 7.69 -0.31
CA MET A 57 7.34 8.62 -1.43
C MET A 57 7.34 7.92 -2.80
N GLN A 58 8.02 6.77 -2.95
CA GLN A 58 7.94 5.96 -4.17
C GLN A 58 6.60 5.24 -4.29
N ILE A 59 6.05 4.76 -3.16
CA ILE A 59 4.70 4.22 -3.12
C ILE A 59 3.70 5.29 -3.56
N TYR A 60 3.78 6.49 -3.00
CA TYR A 60 2.91 7.59 -3.42
C TYR A 60 3.04 7.92 -4.91
N ALA A 61 4.27 7.95 -5.45
CA ALA A 61 4.50 8.20 -6.87
C ALA A 61 3.88 7.12 -7.78
N LEU A 62 3.98 5.84 -7.39
CA LEU A 62 3.32 4.74 -8.09
C LEU A 62 1.80 4.94 -8.15
N TYR A 63 1.18 5.23 -6.99
CA TYR A 63 -0.26 5.44 -6.89
C TYR A 63 -0.71 6.70 -7.65
N ALA A 64 0.14 7.72 -7.73
CA ALA A 64 -0.06 8.91 -8.57
C ALA A 64 0.13 8.65 -10.08
N GLY A 65 0.55 7.44 -10.49
CA GLY A 65 0.83 7.10 -11.89
C GLY A 65 2.12 7.71 -12.44
N LYS A 66 3.04 8.14 -11.55
CA LYS A 66 4.30 8.80 -11.88
C LYS A 66 5.54 7.98 -11.50
N GLY A 67 5.34 6.76 -11.03
CA GLY A 67 6.40 5.85 -10.63
C GLY A 67 6.05 4.41 -10.98
N SER A 68 6.96 3.50 -10.64
CA SER A 68 6.92 2.09 -11.00
C SER A 68 7.16 1.18 -9.79
N ALA A 69 6.76 -0.09 -9.94
CA ALA A 69 7.03 -1.10 -8.92
C ALA A 69 8.53 -1.33 -8.68
N GLU A 70 9.34 -1.22 -9.74
CA GLU A 70 10.80 -1.32 -9.67
C GLU A 70 11.39 -0.20 -8.80
N GLU A 71 10.94 1.03 -8.98
CA GLU A 71 11.41 2.17 -8.19
C GLU A 71 11.06 2.03 -6.70
N VAL A 72 9.88 1.48 -6.37
CA VAL A 72 9.49 1.17 -4.99
C VAL A 72 10.45 0.14 -4.37
N MET A 73 10.68 -0.97 -5.05
CA MET A 73 11.59 -2.03 -4.57
C MET A 73 13.03 -1.55 -4.46
N LYS A 74 13.50 -0.76 -5.43
CA LYS A 74 14.82 -0.16 -5.42
C LYS A 74 14.98 0.77 -4.22
N ALA A 75 14.01 1.64 -3.95
CA ALA A 75 14.06 2.55 -2.81
C ALA A 75 14.14 1.82 -1.47
N ALA A 76 13.43 0.70 -1.32
CA ALA A 76 13.46 -0.11 -0.08
C ALA A 76 14.86 -0.62 0.28
N THR A 77 15.75 -0.83 -0.71
CA THR A 77 17.07 -1.47 -0.53
C THR A 77 18.25 -0.49 -0.57
N ILE A 78 18.06 0.74 -1.05
CA ILE A 78 19.12 1.75 -1.16
C ILE A 78 19.63 2.18 0.22
N GLY A 79 20.93 2.49 0.29
CA GLY A 79 21.55 3.14 1.45
C GLY A 79 22.10 2.21 2.51
N LYS A 80 22.15 0.88 2.25
CA LYS A 80 22.62 -0.15 3.18
C LYS A 80 21.95 -0.05 4.57
N PRO A 81 20.60 -0.12 4.63
CA PRO A 81 19.88 -0.08 5.90
C PRO A 81 20.31 -1.23 6.81
N SER A 82 20.06 -1.08 8.11
CA SER A 82 20.22 -2.20 9.05
C SER A 82 19.31 -3.37 8.67
N PRO A 83 19.59 -4.62 9.07
CA PRO A 83 18.72 -5.76 8.75
C PRO A 83 17.25 -5.56 9.19
N THR A 84 17.03 -4.96 10.35
CA THR A 84 15.68 -4.65 10.86
C THR A 84 14.97 -3.64 9.97
N GLU A 85 15.66 -2.55 9.63
CA GLU A 85 15.12 -1.51 8.77
C GLU A 85 14.87 -2.02 7.34
N LEU A 86 15.77 -2.85 6.80
CA LEU A 86 15.58 -3.49 5.51
C LEU A 86 14.31 -4.35 5.50
N ASN A 87 14.09 -5.13 6.57
CA ASN A 87 12.89 -5.95 6.72
C ASN A 87 11.62 -5.09 6.72
N GLU A 88 11.58 -4.00 7.49
CA GLU A 88 10.43 -3.09 7.52
C GLU A 88 10.19 -2.39 6.17
N ARG A 89 11.23 -1.80 5.56
CA ARG A 89 11.12 -1.12 4.26
C ARG A 89 10.61 -2.07 3.17
N THR A 90 11.14 -3.29 3.15
CA THR A 90 10.79 -4.29 2.14
C THR A 90 9.40 -4.85 2.38
N PHE A 91 8.99 -5.05 3.64
CA PHE A 91 7.60 -5.37 3.98
C PHE A 91 6.62 -4.35 3.40
N TYR A 92 6.82 -3.06 3.67
CA TYR A 92 5.91 -2.01 3.19
C TYR A 92 5.93 -1.89 1.67
N ALA A 93 7.09 -2.09 1.02
CA ALA A 93 7.19 -2.15 -0.42
C ALA A 93 6.28 -3.26 -1.00
N HIS A 94 6.46 -4.51 -0.54
CA HIS A 94 5.63 -5.62 -1.02
C HIS A 94 4.15 -5.42 -0.67
N PHE A 95 3.84 -5.00 0.54
CA PHE A 95 2.45 -4.83 0.96
C PHE A 95 1.70 -3.85 0.06
N TYR A 96 2.24 -2.64 -0.14
CA TYR A 96 1.58 -1.62 -0.96
C TYR A 96 1.62 -1.90 -2.46
N LEU A 97 2.62 -2.63 -2.96
CA LEU A 97 2.61 -3.14 -4.33
C LEU A 97 1.51 -4.19 -4.54
N GLY A 98 1.35 -5.10 -3.59
CA GLY A 98 0.31 -6.13 -3.63
C GLY A 98 -1.09 -5.52 -3.70
N LEU A 99 -1.38 -4.53 -2.86
CA LEU A 99 -2.66 -3.80 -2.88
C LEU A 99 -2.88 -3.04 -4.20
N TYR A 100 -1.83 -2.41 -4.73
CA TYR A 100 -1.90 -1.71 -6.01
C TYR A 100 -2.26 -2.67 -7.16
N PHE A 101 -1.58 -3.82 -7.22
CA PHE A 101 -1.83 -4.80 -8.27
C PHE A 101 -3.20 -5.47 -8.15
N ASP A 102 -3.73 -5.65 -6.94
CA ASP A 102 -5.11 -6.13 -6.73
C ASP A 102 -6.12 -5.17 -7.36
N VAL A 103 -6.08 -3.87 -7.03
CA VAL A 103 -7.00 -2.89 -7.63
C VAL A 103 -6.72 -2.60 -9.11
N ALA A 104 -5.54 -2.97 -9.62
CA ALA A 104 -5.20 -2.93 -11.04
C ALA A 104 -5.68 -4.17 -11.82
N GLY A 105 -6.26 -5.17 -11.15
CA GLY A 105 -6.70 -6.42 -11.76
C GLY A 105 -5.55 -7.36 -12.14
N ASN A 106 -4.33 -7.12 -11.66
CA ASN A 106 -3.18 -7.99 -11.89
C ASN A 106 -3.02 -8.97 -10.73
N GLU A 107 -3.89 -9.98 -10.71
CA GLU A 107 -4.01 -10.95 -9.64
C GLU A 107 -2.70 -11.71 -9.34
N LYS A 108 -1.95 -12.07 -10.39
CA LYS A 108 -0.65 -12.76 -10.25
C LYS A 108 0.32 -11.92 -9.42
N MET A 109 0.47 -10.64 -9.77
CA MET A 109 1.38 -9.75 -9.06
C MET A 109 0.86 -9.38 -7.68
N ALA A 110 -0.46 -9.27 -7.51
CA ALA A 110 -1.06 -9.06 -6.20
C ALA A 110 -0.69 -10.19 -5.23
N ARG A 111 -0.85 -11.45 -5.66
CA ARG A 111 -0.49 -12.64 -4.87
C ARG A 111 1.00 -12.68 -4.54
N GLU A 112 1.86 -12.52 -5.54
CA GLU A 112 3.32 -12.52 -5.37
C GLU A 112 3.74 -11.57 -4.25
N HIS A 113 3.30 -10.32 -4.32
CA HIS A 113 3.70 -9.30 -3.37
C HIS A 113 3.02 -9.46 -2.00
N ILE A 114 1.71 -9.75 -1.94
CA ILE A 114 1.02 -9.95 -0.66
C ILE A 114 1.57 -11.15 0.11
N PHE A 115 1.88 -12.26 -0.57
CA PHE A 115 2.44 -13.44 0.09
C PHE A 115 3.86 -13.18 0.58
N GLN A 116 4.69 -12.49 -0.20
CA GLN A 116 6.00 -12.06 0.27
C GLN A 116 5.89 -11.19 1.53
N ALA A 117 5.00 -10.18 1.54
CA ALA A 117 4.75 -9.34 2.70
C ALA A 117 4.28 -10.12 3.93
N ALA A 118 3.37 -11.08 3.75
CA ALA A 118 2.75 -11.83 4.85
C ALA A 118 3.62 -12.96 5.42
N ASP A 119 4.38 -13.65 4.57
CA ASP A 119 5.06 -14.90 4.91
C ASP A 119 6.56 -14.72 5.20
N LEU A 120 7.24 -13.80 4.50
CA LEU A 120 8.70 -13.68 4.56
C LEU A 120 9.18 -12.60 5.52
N PHE A 121 8.42 -11.52 5.70
CA PHE A 121 8.83 -10.40 6.52
C PHE A 121 8.14 -10.43 7.88
N LYS A 122 8.94 -10.26 8.94
CA LYS A 122 8.43 -10.18 10.30
C LYS A 122 8.18 -8.72 10.64
N VAL A 123 6.96 -8.26 10.43
CA VAL A 123 6.47 -7.00 10.99
C VAL A 123 5.41 -7.34 12.00
N ASP A 124 5.72 -7.08 13.27
CA ASP A 124 4.78 -7.25 14.37
C ASP A 124 3.83 -6.05 14.44
N GLY A 125 2.63 -6.28 14.95
CA GLY A 125 1.60 -5.26 15.08
C GLY A 125 0.64 -5.19 13.89
N TYR A 126 -0.16 -4.12 13.86
CA TYR A 126 -1.37 -4.03 13.05
C TYR A 126 -1.15 -4.28 11.56
N MET A 127 -0.12 -3.68 10.95
CA MET A 127 0.11 -3.82 9.50
C MET A 127 0.52 -5.24 9.10
N GLY A 128 1.27 -5.95 9.95
CA GLY A 128 1.58 -7.36 9.73
C GLY A 128 0.33 -8.23 9.73
N ASP A 129 -0.60 -7.98 10.66
CA ASP A 129 -1.89 -8.69 10.70
C ASP A 129 -2.74 -8.40 9.46
N VAL A 130 -2.79 -7.15 9.01
CA VAL A 130 -3.49 -6.76 7.78
C VAL A 130 -2.91 -7.51 6.57
N ALA A 131 -1.59 -7.59 6.43
CA ALA A 131 -0.95 -8.34 5.35
C ALA A 131 -1.37 -9.83 5.37
N ARG A 132 -1.37 -10.47 6.54
CA ARG A 132 -1.79 -11.87 6.68
C ARG A 132 -3.27 -12.08 6.37
N ILE A 133 -4.15 -11.15 6.73
CA ILE A 133 -5.58 -11.20 6.38
C ILE A 133 -5.75 -11.10 4.86
N HIS A 134 -5.06 -10.17 4.20
CA HIS A 134 -5.08 -10.05 2.74
C HIS A 134 -4.57 -11.33 2.06
N ALA A 135 -3.48 -11.91 2.57
CA ALA A 135 -2.96 -13.17 2.06
C ALA A 135 -3.97 -14.33 2.22
N MET A 136 -4.61 -14.43 3.38
CA MET A 136 -5.65 -15.42 3.64
C MET A 136 -6.82 -15.29 2.66
N LEU A 137 -7.33 -14.07 2.44
CA LEU A 137 -8.43 -13.82 1.51
C LEU A 137 -8.06 -14.19 0.07
N LEU A 138 -6.85 -13.83 -0.37
CA LEU A 138 -6.37 -14.21 -1.70
C LEU A 138 -6.26 -15.74 -1.84
N ARG A 139 -5.72 -16.44 -0.84
CA ARG A 139 -5.65 -17.91 -0.84
C ARG A 139 -7.02 -18.58 -0.92
N GLN A 140 -8.06 -17.98 -0.33
CA GLN A 140 -9.42 -18.53 -0.36
C GLN A 140 -10.14 -18.31 -1.70
N GLN A 141 -9.74 -17.30 -2.49
CA GLN A 141 -10.41 -16.98 -3.76
C GLN A 141 -10.19 -18.06 -4.85
N HIS A 142 -9.24 -18.99 -4.67
CA HIS A 142 -9.04 -20.15 -5.53
C HIS A 142 -8.44 -21.36 -4.76
N PRO A 143 -9.24 -22.39 -4.41
CA PRO A 143 -8.72 -23.73 -4.09
C PRO A 143 -8.22 -24.48 -5.34
#